data_AF-A0AA43Z3I1-F1
#
_entry.id   AF-A0AA43Z3I1-F1
#
_cell.length_a   1.000
_cell.length_b   1.000
_cell.length_c   1.000
_cell.angle_alpha   90.00
_cell.angle_beta   90.00
_cell.angle_gamma   90.00
#
_symmetry.space_group_name_H-M   'P 1'
#
loop_
_entity.id
_entity.type
_entity.pdbx_description
1 polymer ?
#
loop_
_entity_poly.entity_id
_entity_poly.type
_entity_poly.pdbx_seq_one_letter_code
_entity_poly.pdbx_strand_id
1 'polypeptide(L)'
;MDEMGARGGLYRRLIERVACALAGAEGARWRGGPEPVVLELHELSPAERALIRAWLRRDLQWLRGWQAAAEELALIERQERAARAFVPADSLAASLRARPLRHSRLFCALCGRAVRLRRAGCVAACPACASRLFRVGRRRPC
;
A
#
# COMPACT_ATOMS: atom_id res chain seq x y z
N MET A 1 -0.18 -21.95 -1.05
CA MET A 1 1.16 -21.50 -1.48
C MET A 1 0.94 -20.23 -2.30
N ASP A 2 0.43 -19.16 -1.66
CA ASP A 2 -0.30 -18.07 -2.33
C ASP A 2 0.16 -16.68 -1.87
N GLU A 3 1.47 -16.47 -1.75
CA GLU A 3 2.06 -15.14 -1.49
C GLU A 3 2.65 -14.48 -2.75
N MET A 4 2.52 -15.11 -3.92
CA MET A 4 3.03 -14.55 -5.18
C MET A 4 2.04 -13.60 -5.87
N GLY A 5 0.78 -13.57 -5.45
CA GLY A 5 -0.29 -12.72 -5.99
C GLY A 5 -0.31 -11.29 -5.43
N ALA A 6 0.26 -11.05 -4.25
CA ALA A 6 0.29 -9.73 -3.63
C ALA A 6 1.44 -8.83 -4.14
N ARG A 7 2.43 -9.39 -4.84
CA ARG A 7 3.61 -8.66 -5.36
C ARG A 7 3.44 -8.09 -6.77
N GLY A 8 2.39 -8.49 -7.48
CA GLY A 8 2.03 -7.92 -8.76
C GLY A 8 1.18 -6.68 -8.53
N GLY A 9 1.78 -5.50 -8.47
CA GLY A 9 1.04 -4.24 -8.35
C GLY A 9 -0.09 -4.12 -9.38
N LEU A 10 -0.99 -3.14 -9.21
CA LEU A 10 -2.22 -2.96 -9.99
C LEU A 10 -2.09 -3.20 -11.51
N TYR A 11 -0.96 -2.82 -12.11
CA TYR A 11 -0.65 -3.10 -13.52
C TYR A 11 -0.63 -4.59 -13.88
N ARG A 12 0.00 -5.42 -13.04
CA ARG A 12 0.03 -6.88 -13.25
C ARG A 12 -1.36 -7.48 -13.11
N ARG A 13 -2.13 -7.07 -12.09
CA ARG A 13 -3.53 -7.49 -11.94
C ARG A 13 -4.37 -7.13 -13.16
N LEU A 14 -4.16 -5.94 -13.72
CA LEU A 14 -4.83 -5.50 -14.94
C LEU A 14 -4.45 -6.36 -16.14
N ILE A 15 -3.16 -6.64 -16.36
CA ILE A 15 -2.70 -7.52 -17.44
C ILE A 15 -3.30 -8.91 -17.31
N GLU A 16 -3.27 -9.49 -16.10
CA GLU A 16 -3.83 -10.82 -15.85
C GLU A 16 -5.33 -10.87 -16.20
N ARG A 17 -6.09 -9.81 -15.87
CA ARG A 17 -7.51 -9.71 -16.26
C ARG A 17 -7.71 -9.61 -17.76
N VAL A 18 -6.92 -8.77 -18.44
CA VAL A 18 -6.99 -8.64 -19.90
C VAL A 18 -6.65 -9.96 -20.57
N ALA A 19 -5.60 -10.65 -20.10
CA ALA A 19 -5.19 -11.96 -20.59
C ALA A 19 -6.29 -13.01 -20.39
N CYS A 20 -6.94 -13.06 -19.21
CA CYS A 20 -8.08 -13.94 -18.97
C CYS A 20 -9.25 -13.66 -19.92
N ALA A 21 -9.58 -12.38 -20.14
CA ALA A 21 -10.65 -12.01 -21.06
C ALA A 21 -10.34 -12.42 -22.51
N LEU A 22 -9.09 -12.21 -22.96
CA LEU A 22 -8.62 -12.62 -24.29
C LEU A 22 -8.68 -14.14 -24.46
N ALA A 23 -8.19 -14.91 -23.48
CA ALA A 23 -8.27 -16.37 -23.53
C ALA A 23 -9.72 -16.87 -23.58
N GLY A 24 -10.65 -16.18 -22.91
CA GLY A 24 -12.08 -16.47 -23.00
C GLY A 24 -12.66 -16.25 -24.40
N ALA A 25 -12.31 -15.13 -25.04
CA ALA A 25 -12.71 -14.79 -26.41
C ALA A 25 -12.14 -15.79 -27.44
N GLU A 26 -10.86 -16.14 -27.32
CA GLU A 26 -10.21 -17.16 -28.14
C GLU A 26 -10.89 -18.53 -27.95
N GLY A 27 -11.18 -18.92 -26.70
CA GLY A 27 -11.91 -20.15 -26.40
C GLY A 27 -13.29 -20.22 -27.03
N ALA A 28 -13.99 -19.09 -27.20
CA ALA A 28 -15.28 -19.04 -27.90
C ALA A 28 -15.12 -19.30 -29.41
N ARG A 29 -14.06 -18.76 -30.03
CA ARG A 29 -13.70 -19.02 -31.44
C ARG A 29 -13.41 -20.50 -31.67
N TRP A 30 -12.63 -21.14 -30.79
CA TRP A 30 -12.30 -22.57 -30.90
C TRP A 30 -13.53 -23.48 -30.77
N ARG A 31 -14.57 -23.04 -30.05
CA ARG A 31 -15.85 -23.75 -29.92
C ARG A 31 -16.82 -23.48 -31.08
N GLY A 32 -16.38 -22.81 -32.15
CA GLY A 32 -17.21 -22.50 -33.32
C GLY A 32 -18.18 -21.35 -33.11
N GLY A 33 -18.03 -20.59 -32.02
CA GLY A 33 -18.77 -19.34 -31.81
C GLY A 33 -18.17 -18.19 -32.62
N PRO A 34 -18.96 -17.13 -32.90
CA PRO A 34 -18.43 -15.93 -33.54
C PRO A 34 -17.36 -15.29 -32.64
N GLU A 35 -16.22 -14.92 -33.23
CA GLU A 35 -15.17 -14.20 -32.50
C GLU A 35 -15.69 -12.82 -32.08
N PRO A 36 -15.68 -12.48 -30.77
CA PRO A 36 -16.25 -11.23 -30.31
C PRO A 36 -15.37 -10.06 -30.78
N VAL A 37 -15.97 -9.14 -31.53
CA VAL A 37 -15.34 -7.90 -32.01
C VAL A 37 -15.06 -6.91 -30.86
N VAL A 38 -15.79 -7.08 -29.74
CA VAL A 38 -15.69 -6.24 -28.55
C VAL A 38 -15.34 -7.12 -27.35
N LEU A 39 -14.27 -6.75 -26.64
CA LEU A 39 -13.84 -7.42 -25.41
C LEU A 39 -14.40 -6.68 -24.19
N GLU A 40 -15.33 -7.32 -23.47
CA GLU A 40 -15.88 -6.75 -22.23
C GLU A 40 -15.00 -7.10 -21.03
N LEU A 41 -14.66 -6.09 -20.24
CA LEU A 41 -13.92 -6.25 -18.99
C LEU A 41 -14.84 -5.88 -17.83
N HIS A 42 -15.17 -6.86 -16.99
CA HIS A 42 -16.02 -6.65 -15.82
C HIS A 42 -15.20 -6.32 -14.55
N GLU A 43 -15.84 -5.67 -13.59
CA GLU A 43 -15.29 -5.43 -12.24
C GLU A 43 -13.94 -4.69 -12.21
N LEU A 44 -13.71 -3.79 -13.17
CA LEU A 44 -12.53 -2.92 -13.15
C LEU A 44 -12.61 -1.95 -11.96
N SER A 45 -11.51 -1.72 -11.29
CA SER A 45 -11.38 -0.64 -10.30
C SER A 45 -11.27 0.73 -10.99
N PRO A 46 -11.52 1.85 -10.27
CA PRO A 46 -11.33 3.18 -10.82
C PRO A 46 -9.90 3.42 -11.34
N ALA A 47 -8.90 2.89 -10.64
CA ALA A 47 -7.50 3.01 -11.02
C ALA A 47 -7.18 2.22 -12.30
N GLU A 48 -7.71 0.99 -12.44
CA GLU A 48 -7.57 0.19 -13.66
C GLU A 48 -8.21 0.86 -14.87
N ARG A 49 -9.42 1.44 -14.71
CA ARG A 49 -10.07 2.23 -15.77
C ARG A 49 -9.25 3.46 -16.16
N ALA A 50 -8.68 4.16 -15.19
CA ALA A 50 -7.84 5.33 -15.46
C ALA A 50 -6.59 4.94 -16.27
N LEU A 51 -5.97 3.81 -15.93
CA LEU A 51 -4.83 3.24 -16.67
C LEU A 51 -5.19 2.91 -18.12
N ILE A 52 -6.29 2.20 -18.34
CA ILE A 52 -6.78 1.89 -19.70
C ILE A 52 -7.03 3.18 -20.48
N ARG A 53 -7.71 4.17 -19.88
CA ARG A 53 -8.00 5.46 -20.53
C ARG A 53 -6.74 6.23 -20.89
N ALA A 54 -5.75 6.27 -20.00
CA ALA A 54 -4.48 6.93 -20.27
C ALA A 54 -3.72 6.25 -21.42
N TRP A 55 -3.71 4.92 -21.45
CA TRP A 55 -3.11 4.16 -22.54
C TRP A 55 -3.79 4.41 -23.88
N LEU A 56 -5.12 4.39 -23.92
CA LEU A 56 -5.91 4.69 -25.12
C LEU A 56 -5.65 6.11 -25.64
N ARG A 57 -5.49 7.08 -24.73
CA ARG A 57 -5.13 8.47 -25.08
C ARG A 57 -3.66 8.68 -25.39
N ARG A 58 -2.83 7.62 -25.35
CA ARG A 58 -1.37 7.71 -25.50
C ARG A 58 -0.73 8.72 -24.55
N ASP A 59 -1.28 8.88 -23.35
CA ASP A 59 -0.77 9.80 -22.34
C ASP A 59 0.44 9.19 -21.63
N LEU A 60 1.59 9.27 -22.30
CA LEU A 60 2.86 8.72 -21.82
C LEU A 60 3.33 9.42 -20.55
N GLN A 61 3.01 10.70 -20.36
CA GLN A 61 3.40 11.45 -19.17
C GLN A 61 2.67 10.91 -17.93
N TRP A 62 1.35 10.71 -18.04
CA TRP A 62 0.56 10.13 -16.97
C TRP A 62 1.02 8.71 -16.64
N LEU A 63 1.27 7.87 -17.66
CA LEU A 63 1.75 6.49 -17.46
C LEU A 63 3.10 6.43 -16.77
N ARG A 64 4.05 7.28 -17.20
CA ARG A 64 5.38 7.40 -16.56
C ARG A 64 5.28 7.83 -15.10
N GLY A 65 4.43 8.81 -14.81
CA GLY A 65 4.20 9.26 -13.42
C GLY A 65 3.62 8.15 -12.54
N TRP A 66 2.73 7.33 -13.10
CA TRP A 66 2.15 6.20 -12.40
C TRP A 66 3.17 5.07 -12.12
N GLN A 67 4.05 4.78 -13.08
CA GLN A 67 5.16 3.84 -12.90
C GLN A 67 6.15 4.33 -11.84
N ALA A 68 6.55 5.60 -11.89
CA ALA A 68 7.46 6.19 -10.91
C ALA A 68 6.89 6.10 -9.48
N ALA A 69 5.60 6.40 -9.29
CA ALA A 69 4.95 6.27 -7.99
C ALA A 69 4.91 4.81 -7.49
N ALA A 70 4.70 3.84 -8.38
CA ALA A 70 4.73 2.43 -8.02
C ALA A 70 6.14 1.96 -7.63
N GLU A 71 7.18 2.45 -8.31
CA GLU A 71 8.59 2.17 -7.99
C GLU A 71 9.01 2.76 -6.65
N GLU A 72 8.60 4.00 -6.36
CA GLU A 72 8.83 4.67 -5.08
C GLU A 72 8.18 3.90 -3.93
N LEU A 73 6.91 3.48 -4.09
CA LEU A 73 6.23 2.69 -3.07
C LEU A 73 6.93 1.35 -2.84
N ALA A 74 7.33 0.65 -3.91
CA ALA A 74 8.07 -0.60 -3.80
C ALA A 74 9.44 -0.42 -3.12
N LEU A 75 10.10 0.72 -3.33
CA LEU A 75 11.33 1.08 -2.63
C LEU A 75 11.09 1.29 -1.14
N ILE A 76 10.05 2.05 -0.77
CA ILE A 76 9.64 2.26 0.63
C ILE A 76 9.36 0.93 1.30
N GLU A 77 8.59 0.04 0.68
CA GLU A 77 8.30 -1.29 1.26
C GLU A 77 9.55 -2.16 1.42
N ARG A 78 10.51 -2.10 0.48
CA ARG A 78 11.78 -2.81 0.60
C ARG A 78 12.59 -2.26 1.78
N GLN A 79 12.65 -0.94 1.93
CA GLN A 79 13.32 -0.28 3.05
C GLN A 79 12.66 -0.63 4.38
N GLU A 80 11.32 -0.65 4.46
CA GLU A 80 10.60 -1.10 5.65
C GLU A 80 10.88 -2.56 5.99
N ARG A 81 10.92 -3.44 4.98
CA ARG A 81 11.26 -4.86 5.18
C ARG A 81 12.71 -5.04 5.65
N ALA A 82 13.65 -4.31 5.07
CA ALA A 82 15.05 -4.31 5.50
C ALA A 82 15.20 -3.76 6.92
N ALA A 83 14.52 -2.65 7.24
CA ALA A 83 14.50 -2.08 8.58
C ALA A 83 13.94 -3.05 9.62
N ARG A 84 12.91 -3.85 9.28
CA ARG A 84 12.37 -4.91 10.15
C ARG A 84 13.29 -6.13 10.28
N ALA A 85 14.04 -6.48 9.23
CA ALA A 85 14.98 -7.60 9.24
C ALA A 85 16.27 -7.29 10.01
N PHE A 86 16.69 -6.01 10.06
CA PHE A 86 17.84 -5.54 10.82
C PHE A 86 17.55 -5.19 12.29
N VAL A 87 16.37 -5.52 12.81
CA VAL A 87 16.12 -5.46 14.25
C VAL A 87 16.41 -6.85 14.85
N PRO A 88 17.61 -7.09 15.42
CA PRO A 88 17.76 -8.19 16.37
C PRO A 88 16.71 -8.00 17.45
N ALA A 89 15.98 -9.06 17.81
CA ALA A 89 14.97 -9.07 18.86
C ALA A 89 15.50 -8.50 20.20
N ASP A 90 16.83 -8.50 20.39
CA ASP A 90 17.53 -7.93 21.56
C ASP A 90 17.93 -6.45 21.45
N SER A 91 17.78 -5.81 20.28
CA SER A 91 18.22 -4.41 20.06
C SER A 91 17.13 -3.35 20.23
N LEU A 92 15.87 -3.76 20.35
CA LEU A 92 14.81 -2.90 20.91
C LEU A 92 15.05 -2.60 22.40
N ALA A 93 15.92 -3.35 23.08
CA ALA A 93 16.37 -3.03 24.43
C ALA A 93 17.57 -2.04 24.44
N ALA A 94 18.39 -1.98 23.38
CA ALA A 94 19.64 -1.22 23.40
C ALA A 94 19.53 0.22 22.85
N SER A 95 18.54 0.51 21.98
CA SER A 95 18.23 1.89 21.57
C SER A 95 17.27 2.62 22.53
N LEU A 96 16.76 1.91 23.54
CA LEU A 96 16.07 2.48 24.70
C LEU A 96 17.06 2.87 25.83
N ARG A 97 18.13 3.61 25.50
CA ARG A 97 18.63 4.62 26.45
C ARG A 97 17.76 5.89 26.43
N ALA A 98 16.55 5.79 25.86
CA ALA A 98 15.44 6.65 26.26
C ALA A 98 15.10 6.31 27.72
N ARG A 99 15.78 7.02 28.63
CA ARG A 99 15.41 7.25 30.04
C ARG A 99 13.90 6.99 30.20
N PRO A 100 13.47 6.06 31.08
CA PRO A 100 12.09 5.60 31.10
C PRO A 100 11.19 6.82 31.17
N LEU A 101 10.49 7.12 30.08
CA LEU A 101 9.53 8.20 30.02
C LEU A 101 8.30 7.72 30.80
N ARG A 102 8.47 7.59 32.11
CA ARG A 102 7.38 7.54 33.06
C ARG A 102 6.64 8.85 32.83
N HIS A 103 5.54 8.76 32.08
CA HIS A 103 4.45 9.76 31.96
C HIS A 103 4.42 10.62 30.69
N SER A 104 5.04 10.24 29.56
CA SER A 104 4.77 10.94 28.30
C SER A 104 3.41 10.55 27.72
N ARG A 105 2.47 11.51 27.68
CA ARG A 105 1.20 11.37 26.94
C ARG A 105 1.48 11.55 25.45
N LEU A 106 1.01 10.62 24.62
CA LEU A 106 1.05 10.75 23.16
C LEU A 106 -0.18 11.50 22.69
N PHE A 107 -0.01 12.38 21.71
CA PHE A 107 -1.09 13.13 21.07
C PHE A 107 -1.06 12.90 19.57
N CYS A 108 -2.22 12.80 18.92
CA CYS A 108 -2.28 12.74 17.46
C CYS A 108 -1.71 14.04 16.87
N ALA A 109 -0.83 13.93 15.88
CA ALA A 109 -0.21 15.08 15.24
C ALA A 109 -1.19 15.89 14.36
N LEU A 110 -2.32 15.31 13.96
CA LEU A 110 -3.32 15.95 13.11
C LEU A 110 -4.46 16.57 13.92
N CYS A 111 -5.07 15.82 14.84
CA CYS A 111 -6.23 16.30 15.60
C CYS A 111 -5.94 16.61 17.07
N GLY A 112 -4.68 16.47 17.51
CA GLY A 112 -4.26 16.81 18.89
C GLY A 112 -4.80 15.88 19.98
N ARG A 113 -5.57 14.84 19.64
CA ARG A 113 -6.20 13.95 20.62
C ARG A 113 -5.19 13.07 21.35
N ALA A 114 -5.32 12.94 22.67
CA ALA A 114 -4.48 12.05 23.46
C ALA A 114 -4.72 10.57 23.09
N VAL A 115 -3.66 9.80 22.91
CA VAL A 115 -3.70 8.37 22.57
C VAL A 115 -2.96 7.58 23.65
N ARG A 116 -3.55 6.49 24.12
CA ARG A 116 -2.93 5.61 25.12
C ARG A 116 -1.94 4.66 24.42
N LEU A 117 -0.72 4.61 24.94
CA LEU A 117 0.27 3.61 24.57
C LEU A 117 -0.21 2.24 25.07
N ARG A 118 -0.25 1.20 24.22
CA ARG A 118 -0.50 -0.17 24.70
C ARG A 118 0.80 -0.75 25.25
N ARG A 119 0.70 -1.66 26.23
CA ARG A 119 1.82 -2.25 26.98
C ARG A 119 2.92 -2.91 26.12
N ALA A 120 2.67 -3.14 24.83
CA ALA A 120 3.62 -3.71 23.87
C ALA A 120 4.31 -2.66 22.97
N GLY A 121 4.31 -1.37 23.34
CA GLY A 121 4.95 -0.31 22.55
C GLY A 121 4.20 0.06 21.26
N CYS A 122 3.11 -0.64 20.94
CA CYS A 122 2.25 -0.33 19.80
C CYS A 122 1.19 0.73 20.17
N VAL A 123 1.05 1.72 19.29
CA VAL A 123 0.03 2.77 19.38
C VAL A 123 -0.97 2.51 18.25
N ALA A 124 -2.23 2.27 18.59
CA ALA A 124 -3.28 2.16 17.60
C ALA A 124 -3.47 3.49 16.86
N ALA A 125 -3.93 3.44 15.61
CA ALA A 125 -4.30 4.63 14.84
C ALA A 125 -5.24 5.53 15.65
N CYS A 126 -5.13 6.85 15.47
CA CYS A 126 -5.98 7.78 16.18
C CYS A 126 -7.47 7.45 15.92
N PRO A 127 -8.30 7.25 16.95
CA PRO A 127 -9.70 6.86 16.75
C PRO A 127 -10.55 7.96 16.09
N ALA A 128 -10.06 9.20 16.02
CA ALA A 128 -10.77 10.33 15.43
C ALA A 128 -10.40 10.60 13.96
N CYS A 129 -9.17 10.33 13.54
CA CYS A 129 -8.70 10.67 12.20
C CYS A 129 -7.90 9.55 11.50
N ALA A 130 -7.83 8.36 12.10
CA ALA A 130 -7.06 7.21 11.65
C ALA A 130 -5.55 7.44 11.41
N SER A 131 -5.03 8.62 11.78
CA SER A 131 -3.60 8.93 11.65
C SER A 131 -2.73 8.09 12.56
N ARG A 132 -1.56 7.69 12.04
CA ARG A 132 -0.49 7.03 12.78
C ARG A 132 0.66 7.98 13.15
N LEU A 133 0.45 9.28 12.97
CA LEU A 133 1.41 10.32 13.34
C LEU A 133 1.12 10.81 14.76
N PHE A 134 2.10 10.70 15.65
CA PHE A 134 1.95 11.07 17.07
C PHE A 134 3.06 12.03 17.53
N ARG A 135 2.70 12.97 18.40
CA ARG A 135 3.61 13.89 19.10
C ARG A 135 3.74 13.46 20.56
N VAL A 136 4.97 13.50 21.07
CA VAL A 136 5.25 13.24 22.49
C VAL A 136 5.08 14.54 23.26
N GLY A 137 4.08 14.62 24.13
CA GLY A 137 3.95 15.74 25.06
C GLY A 137 5.02 15.62 26.14
N ARG A 138 6.08 16.43 26.06
CA ARG A 138 7.01 16.63 27.19
C ARG A 138 6.34 17.58 28.17
N ARG A 139 6.18 17.18 29.44
CA ARG A 139 5.95 18.17 30.50
C ARG A 139 7.17 19.11 30.49
N ARG A 140 6.96 20.41 30.27
CA ARG A 140 7.99 21.40 30.56
C ARG A 140 8.30 21.29 32.06
N PRO A 141 9.56 21.07 32.47
CA PRO A 141 9.92 21.31 33.87
C PRO A 141 9.76 22.81 34.14
N CYS A 142 9.01 23.13 35.19
CA CYS A 142 8.97 24.47 35.76
C CYS A 142 10.30 24.79 36.43
#